data_AF-A0A2S3H4R1-F1
#
_entry.id   AF-A0A2S3H4R1-F1
#
_cell.length_a   1.000
_cell.length_b   1.000
_cell.length_c   1.000
_cell.angle_alpha   90.00
_cell.angle_beta   90.00
_cell.angle_gamma   90.00
#
_symmetry.space_group_name_H-M   'P 1'
#
loop_
_entity.id
_entity.type
_entity.pdbx_description
1 polymer ?
#
loop_
_entity_poly.entity_id
_entity_poly.type
_entity_poly.pdbx_seq_one_letter_code
_entity_poly.pdbx_strand_id
1 'polypeptide(L)'
;MAAPPAVSFLAIAVALMAVLHPAATNPPPPPPPTPSATGTPTTCDSTLYRLLSCEPFLSTGSLAGPPASCCGPLRAVLTSPESICLCHLIGGEVNQFAHINIDPVRLALLPLMCLAIIPPELPYMCFVGPVPPIRTPPAPAATLPRAALKDSVAGRG
;
A
#
# COMPACT_ATOMS: atom_id res chain seq x y z
N MET A 1 -42.73 28.96 -19.13
CA MET A 1 -41.70 27.94 -19.41
C MET A 1 -41.41 27.22 -18.10
N ALA A 2 -42.07 26.09 -17.77
CA ALA A 2 -41.81 24.71 -18.22
C ALA A 2 -40.37 24.23 -17.87
N ALA A 3 -40.28 23.11 -17.12
CA ALA A 3 -39.17 22.60 -16.27
C ALA A 3 -37.85 22.19 -16.96
N PRO A 4 -36.83 21.70 -16.21
CA PRO A 4 -36.74 20.24 -16.15
C PRO A 4 -36.54 19.58 -14.78
N PRO A 5 -36.95 18.30 -14.68
CA PRO A 5 -37.22 17.52 -13.46
C PRO A 5 -36.06 16.56 -13.10
N ALA A 6 -34.85 17.05 -12.86
CA ALA A 6 -33.71 16.14 -12.58
C ALA A 6 -33.56 15.77 -11.10
N VAL A 7 -33.97 16.67 -10.19
CA VAL A 7 -33.65 16.54 -8.76
C VAL A 7 -34.56 15.53 -8.04
N SER A 8 -35.80 15.34 -8.52
CA SER A 8 -36.76 14.44 -7.88
C SER A 8 -36.48 12.95 -8.11
N PHE A 9 -35.87 12.56 -9.24
CA PHE A 9 -35.65 11.14 -9.52
C PHE A 9 -34.56 10.52 -8.64
N LEU A 10 -33.53 11.28 -8.27
CA LEU A 10 -32.43 10.79 -7.42
C LEU A 10 -32.89 10.53 -5.98
N ALA A 11 -33.74 11.39 -5.43
CA ALA A 11 -34.27 11.21 -4.07
C ALA A 11 -35.17 9.96 -3.96
N ILE A 12 -35.98 9.69 -5.00
CA ILE A 12 -36.86 8.53 -5.05
C ILE A 12 -36.05 7.23 -5.21
N ALA A 13 -34.98 7.24 -6.02
CA ALA A 13 -34.10 6.09 -6.19
C ALA A 13 -33.35 5.71 -4.90
N VAL A 14 -32.86 6.70 -4.13
CA VAL A 14 -32.18 6.45 -2.84
C VAL A 14 -33.17 5.89 -1.81
N ALA A 15 -34.40 6.39 -1.79
CA ALA A 15 -35.44 5.90 -0.89
C ALA A 15 -35.89 4.46 -1.22
N LEU A 16 -36.02 4.12 -2.52
CA LEU A 16 -36.40 2.77 -2.95
C LEU A 16 -35.31 1.74 -2.64
N MET A 17 -34.03 2.10 -2.76
CA MET A 17 -32.91 1.20 -2.48
C MET A 17 -32.72 0.92 -0.98
N ALA A 18 -33.40 1.62 -0.08
CA ALA A 18 -33.29 1.44 1.37
C ALA A 18 -34.30 0.44 1.98
N VAL A 19 -35.33 0.03 1.24
CA VAL A 19 -36.46 -0.76 1.79
C VAL A 19 -36.33 -2.28 1.56
N LEU A 20 -35.40 -2.73 0.71
CA LEU A 20 -35.28 -4.15 0.32
C LEU A 20 -34.17 -4.94 1.01
N HIS A 21 -33.57 -4.48 2.12
CA HIS A 21 -32.55 -5.27 2.81
C HIS A 21 -33.23 -6.11 3.91
N PRO A 22 -33.28 -7.44 3.81
CA PRO A 22 -33.64 -8.26 4.95
C PRO A 22 -32.57 -8.08 6.03
N ALA A 23 -32.99 -7.55 7.17
CA ALA A 23 -32.17 -7.41 8.36
C ALA A 23 -31.79 -8.79 8.91
N ALA A 24 -30.62 -9.29 8.51
CA ALA A 24 -29.91 -10.31 9.27
C ALA A 24 -29.10 -9.59 10.36
N THR A 25 -29.60 -9.62 11.59
CA THR A 25 -28.92 -9.12 12.78
C THR A 25 -27.70 -9.99 13.09
N ASN A 26 -26.56 -9.69 12.46
CA ASN A 26 -25.26 -10.04 12.98
C ASN A 26 -24.53 -8.73 13.30
N PRO A 27 -23.95 -8.57 14.50
CA PRO A 27 -23.07 -7.44 14.77
C PRO A 27 -21.93 -7.46 13.74
N PRO A 28 -21.60 -6.32 13.11
CA PRO A 28 -20.52 -6.27 12.15
C PRO A 28 -19.22 -6.71 12.84
N PRO A 29 -18.38 -7.54 12.19
CA PRO A 29 -17.04 -7.82 12.71
C PRO A 29 -16.32 -6.49 12.93
N PRO A 30 -15.47 -6.40 13.97
CA PRO A 30 -14.71 -5.18 14.23
C PRO A 30 -13.97 -4.77 12.95
N PRO A 31 -13.97 -3.47 12.60
CA PRO A 31 -13.25 -3.01 11.42
C PRO A 31 -11.77 -3.42 11.56
N PRO A 32 -11.12 -3.87 10.48
CA PRO A 32 -9.67 -4.07 10.49
C PRO A 32 -8.99 -2.76 10.94
N PRO A 33 -7.86 -2.85 11.66
CA PRO A 33 -7.18 -1.67 12.19
C PRO A 33 -6.95 -0.68 11.05
N THR A 34 -7.57 0.49 11.17
CA THR A 34 -7.33 1.63 10.29
C THR A 34 -5.84 1.97 10.35
N PRO A 35 -5.12 2.07 9.21
CA PRO A 35 -3.77 2.58 9.22
C PRO A 35 -3.80 3.97 9.86
N SER A 36 -2.99 4.16 10.90
CA SER A 36 -2.88 5.44 11.60
C SER A 36 -2.52 6.53 10.60
N ALA A 37 -3.46 7.43 10.31
CA ALA A 37 -3.32 8.51 9.33
C ALA A 37 -2.38 9.64 9.82
N THR A 38 -1.37 9.35 10.63
CA THR A 38 -0.47 10.35 11.21
C THR A 38 0.92 9.82 11.59
N GLY A 39 1.28 8.59 11.21
CA GLY A 39 2.58 8.00 11.54
C GLY A 39 3.37 7.60 10.29
N THR A 40 4.70 7.60 10.41
CA THR A 40 5.60 6.95 9.46
C THR A 40 5.19 5.48 9.28
N PRO A 41 5.21 4.91 8.05
CA PRO A 41 4.86 3.51 7.84
C PRO A 41 5.70 2.57 8.70
N THR A 42 5.07 1.51 9.20
CA THR A 42 5.76 0.42 9.92
C THR A 42 6.33 -0.62 8.96
N THR A 43 5.69 -0.81 7.80
CA THR A 43 6.15 -1.66 6.70
C THR A 43 5.89 -0.97 5.36
N CYS A 44 6.65 -1.36 4.33
CA CYS A 44 6.54 -0.75 3.00
C CYS A 44 5.82 -1.61 1.96
N ASP A 45 5.40 -2.84 2.30
CA ASP A 45 4.78 -3.79 1.37
C ASP A 45 3.55 -3.20 0.66
N SER A 46 2.59 -2.66 1.40
CA SER A 46 1.36 -2.12 0.83
C SER A 46 1.61 -0.92 -0.10
N THR A 47 2.59 -0.09 0.25
CA THR A 47 2.99 1.07 -0.55
C THR A 47 3.70 0.63 -1.83
N LEU A 48 4.61 -0.35 -1.75
CA LEU A 48 5.26 -0.92 -2.92
C LEU A 48 4.26 -1.67 -3.83
N TYR A 49 3.31 -2.41 -3.27
CA TYR A 49 2.24 -3.08 -4.04
C TYR A 49 1.39 -2.10 -4.85
N ARG A 50 1.11 -0.90 -4.32
CA ARG A 50 0.39 0.15 -5.05
C ARG A 50 1.16 0.69 -6.26
N LEU A 51 2.48 0.54 -6.28
CA LEU A 51 3.35 1.01 -7.35
C LEU A 51 3.68 -0.09 -8.38
N LEU A 52 3.26 -1.34 -8.15
CA LEU A 52 3.43 -2.42 -9.14
C LEU A 52 2.72 -2.11 -10.47
N SER A 53 1.67 -1.28 -10.48
CA SER A 53 1.04 -0.81 -11.71
C SER A 53 1.97 0.03 -12.61
N CYS A 54 3.13 0.47 -12.09
CA CYS A 54 4.15 1.19 -12.85
C CYS A 54 5.13 0.25 -13.59
N GLU A 55 5.14 -1.04 -13.28
CA GLU A 55 5.98 -2.07 -13.90
C GLU A 55 6.06 -2.00 -15.43
N PRO A 56 4.96 -1.88 -16.20
CA PRO A 56 5.05 -1.85 -17.66
C PRO A 56 5.79 -0.63 -18.20
N PHE A 57 5.89 0.46 -17.43
CA PHE A 57 6.76 1.58 -17.78
C PHE A 57 8.19 1.34 -17.33
N LEU A 58 8.38 0.80 -16.12
CA LEU A 58 9.68 0.57 -15.50
C LEU A 58 10.49 -0.56 -16.15
N SER A 59 9.82 -1.51 -16.81
CA SER A 59 10.46 -2.60 -17.55
C SER A 59 11.02 -2.13 -18.89
N THR A 60 12.15 -2.72 -19.30
CA THR A 60 12.83 -2.39 -20.56
C THR A 60 11.93 -2.68 -21.77
N GLY A 61 11.74 -1.68 -22.64
CA GLY A 61 11.14 -1.87 -23.97
C GLY A 61 9.80 -1.17 -24.23
N SER A 62 9.16 -0.54 -23.23
CA SER A 62 7.87 0.13 -23.44
C SER A 62 8.03 1.55 -24.02
N LEU A 63 7.80 1.77 -25.31
CA LEU A 63 7.82 3.13 -25.88
C LEU A 63 6.66 4.03 -25.38
N ALA A 64 5.69 3.45 -24.67
CA ALA A 64 4.55 4.16 -24.09
C ALA A 64 4.91 4.78 -22.73
N GLY A 65 4.25 5.89 -22.40
CA GLY A 65 4.32 6.49 -21.07
C GLY A 65 3.71 5.61 -19.97
N PRO A 66 3.84 6.01 -18.70
CA PRO A 66 3.27 5.26 -17.58
C PRO A 66 1.74 5.19 -17.65
N PRO A 67 1.13 4.05 -17.25
CA PRO A 67 -0.31 3.94 -17.25
C PRO A 67 -0.93 4.90 -16.24
N ALA A 68 -2.15 5.39 -16.52
CA ALA A 68 -2.85 6.30 -15.59
C ALA A 68 -3.03 5.68 -14.19
N SER A 69 -3.19 4.34 -14.12
CA SER A 69 -3.26 3.56 -12.89
C SER A 69 -1.96 3.53 -12.08
N CYS A 70 -0.83 3.97 -12.65
CA CYS A 70 0.45 4.16 -11.96
C CYS A 70 0.60 5.58 -11.41
N CYS A 71 0.29 6.61 -12.21
CA CYS A 71 0.60 7.99 -11.84
C CYS A 71 -0.27 8.55 -10.72
N GLY A 72 -1.50 8.06 -10.53
CA GLY A 72 -2.34 8.43 -9.39
C GLY A 72 -1.70 7.98 -8.05
N PRO A 73 -1.48 6.67 -7.87
CA PRO A 73 -0.82 6.14 -6.67
C PRO A 73 0.56 6.73 -6.40
N LEU A 74 1.41 6.91 -7.42
CA LEU A 74 2.74 7.49 -7.25
C LEU A 74 2.68 8.90 -6.65
N ARG A 75 1.80 9.76 -7.17
CA ARG A 75 1.62 11.12 -6.65
C ARG A 75 1.12 11.08 -5.20
N ALA A 76 0.14 10.22 -4.90
CA ALA A 76 -0.39 10.08 -3.55
C ALA A 76 0.70 9.68 -2.54
N VAL A 77 1.55 8.70 -2.90
CA VAL A 77 2.67 8.25 -2.06
C VAL A 77 3.66 9.39 -1.83
N LEU A 78 4.08 10.09 -2.88
CA LEU A 78 5.04 11.21 -2.80
C LEU A 78 4.52 12.37 -1.93
N THR A 79 3.20 12.58 -1.86
CA THR A 79 2.58 13.60 -1.00
C THR A 79 2.31 13.13 0.43
N SER A 80 2.77 11.94 0.81
CA SER A 80 2.45 11.31 2.09
C SER A 80 3.72 10.84 2.84
N PRO A 81 3.61 10.51 4.14
CA PRO A 81 4.71 9.90 4.89
C PRO A 81 5.20 8.57 4.30
N GLU A 82 4.37 7.92 3.47
CA GLU A 82 4.71 6.68 2.76
C GLU A 82 5.81 6.88 1.71
N SER A 83 6.13 8.12 1.35
CA SER A 83 7.23 8.43 0.44
C SER A 83 8.56 7.83 0.88
N ILE A 84 8.80 7.64 2.19
CA ILE A 84 9.99 6.96 2.72
C ILE A 84 10.15 5.54 2.17
N CYS A 85 9.05 4.85 1.84
CA CYS A 85 9.10 3.52 1.25
C CYS A 85 9.63 3.50 -0.18
N LEU A 86 9.69 4.66 -0.85
CA LEU A 86 10.32 4.79 -2.15
C LEU A 86 11.84 4.64 -2.09
N CYS A 87 12.45 4.77 -0.91
CA CYS A 87 13.88 4.53 -0.74
C CYS A 87 14.28 3.11 -1.16
N HIS A 88 13.41 2.11 -1.00
CA HIS A 88 13.61 0.75 -1.52
C HIS A 88 13.63 0.67 -3.05
N LEU A 89 12.99 1.62 -3.75
CA LEU A 89 13.11 1.72 -5.21
C LEU A 89 14.46 2.31 -5.61
N ILE A 90 14.94 3.30 -4.84
CA ILE A 90 16.20 4.01 -5.11
C ILE A 90 17.41 3.11 -4.81
N GLY A 91 17.36 2.32 -3.74
CA GLY A 91 18.42 1.37 -3.36
C GLY A 91 18.41 0.05 -4.16
N GLY A 92 17.37 -0.19 -4.97
CA GLY A 92 17.25 -1.37 -5.83
C GLY A 92 16.68 -2.61 -5.13
N GLU A 93 16.27 -2.51 -3.86
CA GLU A 93 15.65 -3.59 -3.08
C GLU A 93 14.27 -4.02 -3.61
N VAL A 94 13.67 -3.24 -4.51
CA VAL A 94 12.42 -3.64 -5.17
C VAL A 94 12.61 -4.67 -6.27
N ASN A 95 13.80 -4.81 -6.86
CA ASN A 95 14.06 -5.79 -7.92
C ASN A 95 13.85 -7.22 -7.40
N GLN A 96 14.26 -7.48 -6.16
CA GLN A 96 14.03 -8.72 -5.42
C GLN A 96 12.57 -8.84 -4.90
N PHE A 97 11.90 -7.73 -4.63
CA PHE A 97 10.52 -7.74 -4.12
C PHE A 97 9.49 -8.02 -5.21
N ALA A 98 9.66 -7.42 -6.39
CA ALA A 98 8.71 -7.50 -7.49
C ALA A 98 9.15 -8.50 -8.59
N HIS A 99 10.33 -9.12 -8.46
CA HIS A 99 10.90 -10.07 -9.44
C HIS A 99 10.92 -9.52 -10.89
N ILE A 100 11.04 -8.20 -11.03
CA ILE A 100 11.05 -7.48 -12.32
C ILE A 100 12.40 -6.81 -12.49
N ASN A 101 12.84 -6.61 -13.73
CA ASN A 101 14.05 -5.87 -14.05
C ASN A 101 13.70 -4.40 -14.27
N ILE A 102 14.00 -3.55 -13.29
CA ILE A 102 13.69 -2.12 -13.36
C ILE A 102 14.81 -1.39 -14.11
N ASP A 103 14.43 -0.65 -15.16
CA ASP A 103 15.33 0.29 -15.83
C ASP A 103 15.51 1.55 -14.98
N PRO A 104 16.73 1.87 -14.51
CA PRO A 104 16.97 2.99 -13.61
C PRO A 104 16.72 4.35 -14.27
N VAL A 105 16.91 4.46 -15.59
CA VAL A 105 16.66 5.70 -16.34
C VAL A 105 15.16 5.97 -16.38
N ARG A 106 14.35 4.94 -16.61
CA ARG A 106 12.90 5.04 -16.57
C ARG A 106 12.37 5.30 -15.17
N LEU A 107 12.96 4.68 -14.16
CA LEU A 107 12.60 4.97 -12.78
C LEU A 107 12.83 6.45 -12.44
N ALA A 108 13.95 7.03 -12.89
CA ALA A 108 14.23 8.46 -12.74
C ALA A 108 13.29 9.37 -13.55
N LEU A 109 12.81 8.91 -14.71
CA LEU A 109 11.85 9.63 -15.55
C LEU A 109 10.40 9.52 -15.08
N LEU A 110 10.05 8.49 -14.30
CA LEU A 110 8.66 8.21 -13.91
C LEU A 110 7.99 9.41 -13.21
N PRO A 111 8.62 10.11 -12.24
CA PRO A 111 8.03 11.28 -11.60
C PRO A 111 7.75 12.41 -12.60
N LEU A 112 8.65 12.64 -13.56
CA LEU A 112 8.47 13.65 -14.62
C LEU A 112 7.28 13.29 -15.51
N MET A 113 7.18 12.05 -15.95
CA MET A 113 6.09 11.57 -16.81
C MET A 113 4.74 11.59 -16.10
N CYS A 114 4.72 11.35 -14.78
CA CYS A 114 3.53 11.40 -13.96
C CYS A 114 3.19 12.79 -13.40
N LEU A 115 4.00 13.82 -13.72
CA LEU A 115 3.87 15.17 -13.15
C LEU A 115 3.83 15.15 -11.62
N ALA A 116 4.67 14.29 -11.03
CA ALA A 116 4.77 14.09 -9.60
C ALA A 116 5.97 14.87 -9.04
N ILE A 117 5.74 15.56 -7.93
CA ILE A 117 6.77 16.34 -7.24
C ILE A 117 7.48 15.41 -6.25
N ILE A 118 8.80 15.30 -6.37
CA ILE A 118 9.62 14.57 -5.40
C ILE A 118 9.90 15.50 -4.22
N PRO A 119 9.58 15.10 -2.97
CA PRO A 119 9.94 15.88 -1.80
C PRO A 119 11.47 16.05 -1.70
N PRO A 120 11.99 17.27 -1.50
CA PRO A 120 13.43 17.50 -1.42
C PRO A 120 14.08 16.82 -0.20
N GLU A 121 13.30 16.54 0.84
CA GLU A 121 13.75 15.82 2.03
C GLU A 121 13.86 14.31 1.81
N LEU A 122 13.17 13.75 0.81
CA LEU A 122 13.13 12.31 0.57
C LEU A 122 14.53 11.69 0.38
N PRO A 123 15.40 12.20 -0.52
CA PRO A 123 16.74 11.63 -0.68
C PRO A 123 17.54 11.67 0.63
N TYR A 124 17.47 12.76 1.38
CA TYR A 124 18.12 12.86 2.69
C TYR A 124 17.60 11.79 3.65
N MET A 125 16.28 11.63 3.75
CA MET A 125 15.64 10.62 4.60
C MET A 125 16.00 9.18 4.18
N CYS A 126 16.24 8.92 2.90
CA CYS A 126 16.75 7.62 2.45
C CYS A 126 18.16 7.32 2.95
N PHE A 127 19.00 8.34 3.14
CA PHE A 127 20.38 8.18 3.61
C PHE A 127 20.52 8.18 5.13
N VAL A 128 19.71 8.98 5.84
CA VAL A 128 19.87 9.17 7.30
C VAL A 128 18.77 8.53 8.14
N GLY A 129 17.59 8.32 7.57
CA GLY A 129 16.42 7.84 8.30
C GLY A 129 16.37 6.32 8.33
N PRO A 130 15.84 5.71 9.40
CA PRO A 130 15.50 4.29 9.35
C PRO A 130 14.37 4.09 8.33
N VAL A 131 14.72 3.57 7.16
CA VAL A 131 13.74 3.15 6.16
C VAL A 131 13.00 1.91 6.70
N PRO A 132 11.66 1.95 6.84
CA PRO A 132 10.91 0.82 7.34
C PRO A 132 11.12 -0.43 6.47
N PRO A 133 11.13 -1.64 7.04
CA PRO A 133 11.33 -2.85 6.26
C PRO A 133 10.17 -3.05 5.27
N ILE A 134 10.43 -3.74 4.15
CA ILE A 134 9.38 -4.03 3.17
C ILE A 134 8.27 -4.89 3.81
N ARG A 135 8.64 -5.97 4.50
CA ARG A 135 7.70 -6.82 5.24
C ARG A 135 8.11 -6.87 6.70
N THR A 136 7.15 -7.14 7.58
CA THR A 136 7.45 -7.46 8.97
C THR A 136 8.34 -8.71 8.99
N PRO A 137 9.53 -8.68 9.62
CA PRO A 137 10.30 -9.89 9.82
C PRO A 137 9.48 -10.87 10.64
N PRO A 138 9.56 -12.19 10.36
CA PRO A 138 8.93 -13.18 11.22
C PRO A 138 9.43 -12.97 12.64
N ALA A 139 8.51 -12.94 13.62
CA ALA A 139 8.88 -12.85 15.02
C ALA A 139 9.94 -13.92 15.30
N PRO A 140 11.04 -13.61 16.00
CA PRO A 140 11.98 -14.65 16.40
C PRO A 140 11.17 -15.69 17.17
N ALA A 141 11.15 -16.92 16.66
CA ALA A 141 10.43 -18.01 17.28
C ALA A 141 10.81 -18.02 18.75
N ALA A 142 9.84 -17.74 19.63
CA ALA A 142 10.06 -17.80 21.06
C ALA A 142 10.65 -19.18 21.31
N THR A 143 11.94 -19.22 21.66
CA THR A 143 12.62 -20.46 21.98
C THR A 143 11.92 -20.96 23.23
N LEU A 144 10.98 -21.88 23.03
CA LEU A 144 10.27 -22.50 24.13
C LEU A 144 11.36 -23.15 24.99
N PRO A 145 11.54 -22.74 26.26
CA PRO A 145 12.63 -23.27 27.06
C PRO A 145 12.52 -24.78 27.09
N ARG A 146 13.59 -25.52 26.76
CA ARG A 146 13.67 -27.00 26.89
C ARG A 146 13.28 -27.49 28.30
N ALA A 147 13.20 -26.57 29.27
CA ALA A 147 12.63 -26.81 30.57
C ALA A 147 11.13 -27.20 30.53
N ALA A 148 10.30 -26.69 29.62
CA ALA A 148 8.87 -27.03 29.60
C ALA A 148 8.57 -28.42 28.98
N LEU A 149 9.49 -28.96 28.16
CA LEU A 149 9.34 -30.28 27.56
C LEU A 149 9.55 -31.43 28.58
N LYS A 150 10.42 -31.23 29.59
CA LYS A 150 10.67 -32.26 30.61
C LYS A 150 9.52 -32.41 31.61
N ASP A 151 8.77 -31.35 31.87
CA ASP A 151 7.66 -31.38 32.84
C ASP A 151 6.41 -32.06 32.27
N SER A 152 6.29 -32.16 30.94
CA SER A 152 5.20 -32.93 30.29
C SER A 152 5.45 -34.44 30.20
N VAL A 153 6.70 -34.90 30.29
CA VAL A 153 7.03 -36.34 30.25
C VAL A 153 7.04 -36.98 31.65
N ALA A 154 7.28 -36.20 32.71
CA ALA A 154 7.33 -36.71 34.09
C ALA A 154 5.95 -36.96 34.74
N GLY A 155 4.85 -36.52 34.12
CA GLY A 155 3.48 -36.70 34.65
C GLY A 155 2.74 -37.94 34.15
N ARG A 156 3.39 -38.85 33.41
CA ARG A 156 2.72 -39.94 32.68
C ARG A 156 3.26 -41.36 32.99
N GLY A 157 3.98 -41.57 34.09
CA GLY A 157 4.47 -42.90 34.49
C GLY A 157 4.93 -42.96 35.92
#